data_AF-A0A925Q763-F1
#
_entry.id   AF-A0A925Q763-F1
#
_cell.length_a   1.000
_cell.length_b   1.000
_cell.length_c   1.000
_cell.angle_alpha   90.00
_cell.angle_beta   90.00
_cell.angle_gamma   90.00
#
_symmetry.space_group_name_H-M   'P 1'
#
loop_
_entity.id
_entity.type
_entity.pdbx_description
1 polymer ?
#
loop_
_entity_poly.entity_id
_entity_poly.type
_entity_poly.pdbx_seq_one_letter_code
_entity_poly.pdbx_strand_id
1 'polypeptide(L)'
;MRRIYSFLAITLLSLMVLTGCNSAENKTSSAGPIAPQTPASRAAPTDGIRRITVVELRELLAKNEAVVIDVRNQEAYNLSHIQGAKLIPVADTLKHIDELPKDKLIVTYCA
;
A
#
# COMPACT_ATOMS: atom_id res chain seq x y z
N MET A 1 -1.38 -36.08 43.06
CA MET A 1 -1.14 -36.93 41.86
C MET A 1 -1.87 -36.40 40.62
N ARG A 2 -3.21 -36.45 40.51
CA ARG A 2 -3.97 -36.04 39.29
C ARG A 2 -3.77 -34.58 38.84
N ARG A 3 -3.57 -33.64 39.77
CA ARG A 3 -3.27 -32.23 39.46
C ARG A 3 -1.81 -32.00 39.03
N ILE A 4 -0.87 -32.83 39.49
CA ILE A 4 0.54 -32.75 39.08
C ILE A 4 0.70 -33.15 37.61
N TYR A 5 -0.02 -34.19 37.17
CA TYR A 5 -0.05 -34.60 35.77
C TYR A 5 -0.73 -33.56 34.86
N SER A 6 -1.71 -32.81 35.39
CA SER A 6 -2.35 -31.71 34.66
C SER A 6 -1.39 -30.54 34.44
N PHE A 7 -0.60 -30.16 35.44
CA PHE A 7 0.41 -29.12 35.27
C PHE A 7 1.57 -29.58 34.38
N LEU A 8 2.02 -30.84 34.50
CA LEU A 8 3.06 -31.43 33.66
C LEU A 8 2.62 -31.54 32.18
N ALA A 9 1.34 -31.83 31.93
CA ALA A 9 0.79 -31.90 30.58
C ALA A 9 0.66 -30.52 29.90
N ILE A 10 0.32 -29.48 30.66
CA ILE A 10 0.18 -28.11 30.13
C ILE A 10 1.55 -27.50 29.81
N THR A 11 2.58 -27.76 30.62
CA THR A 11 3.95 -27.30 30.33
C THR A 11 4.59 -28.03 29.14
N LEU A 12 4.30 -29.33 28.97
CA LEU A 12 4.74 -30.10 27.79
C LEU A 12 4.05 -29.66 26.49
N LEU A 13 2.77 -29.28 26.55
CA LEU A 13 2.01 -28.81 25.38
C LEU A 13 2.46 -27.42 24.90
N SER A 14 2.91 -26.55 25.82
CA SER A 14 3.42 -25.21 25.48
C SER A 14 4.81 -25.21 24.83
N LEU A 15 5.63 -26.25 25.05
CA LEU A 15 6.96 -26.36 24.44
C LEU A 15 6.91 -26.80 22.98
N MET A 16 5.79 -27.39 22.53
CA MET A 16 5.65 -27.93 21.19
C MET A 16 5.29 -26.89 20.10
N VAL A 17 5.06 -25.63 20.50
CA VAL A 17 4.68 -24.55 19.57
C VAL A 17 5.90 -23.74 19.08
N LEU A 18 7.07 -23.86 19.70
CA LEU A 18 8.25 -23.04 19.35
C LEU A 18 9.32 -23.73 18.48
N THR A 19 9.15 -24.99 18.10
CA THR A 19 10.17 -25.72 17.34
C THR A 19 9.55 -26.52 16.19
N GLY A 20 9.51 -25.92 15.00
CA GLY A 20 9.47 -26.73 13.78
C GLY A 20 8.82 -26.11 12.56
N CYS A 21 9.46 -25.12 11.95
CA CYS A 21 9.57 -25.04 10.49
C CYS A 21 10.90 -24.34 10.16
N ASN A 22 11.94 -25.13 9.87
CA ASN A 22 13.09 -24.60 9.12
C ASN A 22 13.64 -25.65 8.14
N SER A 23 13.92 -25.15 6.93
CA SER A 23 14.64 -25.72 5.77
C SER A 23 13.96 -26.79 4.89
N ALA A 24 13.60 -26.40 3.66
CA ALA A 24 14.50 -26.62 2.50
C ALA A 24 14.05 -25.84 1.26
N GLU A 25 15.06 -25.22 0.65
CA GLU A 25 15.21 -24.55 -0.64
C GLU A 25 14.19 -24.86 -1.78
N ASN A 26 13.75 -23.81 -2.47
CA ASN A 26 13.74 -23.86 -3.94
C ASN A 26 14.45 -22.64 -4.52
N LYS A 27 15.35 -22.93 -5.44
CA LYS A 27 16.32 -22.04 -6.08
C LYS A 27 15.62 -20.91 -6.85
N THR A 28 16.24 -19.74 -6.76
CA THR A 28 16.61 -18.87 -7.87
C THR A 28 15.76 -18.98 -9.14
N SER A 29 14.95 -17.95 -9.37
CA SER A 29 14.79 -17.41 -10.71
C SER A 29 14.87 -15.89 -10.65
N SER A 30 16.10 -15.41 -10.87
CA SER A 30 16.41 -14.14 -11.52
C SER A 30 15.93 -12.84 -10.84
N ALA A 31 16.51 -12.51 -9.69
CA ALA A 31 16.80 -11.10 -9.39
C ALA A 31 18.08 -10.73 -10.15
N GLY A 32 17.94 -10.19 -11.37
CA GLY A 32 18.98 -9.33 -11.92
C GLY A 32 19.20 -8.15 -10.96
N PRO A 33 20.36 -7.47 -11.01
CA PRO A 33 20.58 -6.30 -10.16
C PRO A 33 19.47 -5.29 -10.41
N ILE A 34 18.60 -5.08 -9.42
CA ILE A 34 17.67 -3.95 -9.41
C ILE A 34 18.54 -2.73 -9.13
N ALA A 35 19.17 -2.22 -10.20
CA ALA A 35 19.51 -0.81 -10.27
C ALA A 35 18.25 -0.01 -9.92
N PRO A 36 18.36 1.20 -9.33
CA PRO A 36 17.22 2.09 -9.14
C PRO A 36 16.43 2.11 -10.45
N GLN A 37 15.23 1.54 -10.43
CA GLN A 37 14.43 1.42 -11.64
C GLN A 37 13.90 2.82 -11.89
N THR A 38 14.66 3.61 -12.64
CA THR A 38 14.13 4.74 -13.38
C THR A 38 12.88 4.22 -14.08
N PRO A 39 11.68 4.74 -13.77
CA PRO A 39 10.45 4.21 -14.34
C PRO A 39 10.62 4.15 -15.85
N ALA A 40 10.38 2.95 -16.40
CA ALA A 40 10.45 2.70 -17.83
C ALA A 40 9.67 3.80 -18.55
N SER A 41 10.41 4.58 -19.34
CA SER A 41 9.97 5.80 -20.00
C SER A 41 8.90 5.48 -21.05
N ARG A 42 7.66 5.31 -20.60
CA ARG A 42 6.50 5.70 -21.40
C ARG A 42 6.58 7.22 -21.46
N ALA A 43 6.67 7.78 -22.66
CA ALA A 43 6.78 9.23 -22.86
C ALA A 43 5.80 9.93 -21.91
N ALA A 44 6.32 10.80 -21.03
CA ALA A 44 5.49 11.48 -20.05
C ALA A 44 4.40 12.25 -20.81
N PRO A 45 3.13 12.12 -20.44
CA PRO A 45 2.08 12.85 -21.14
C PRO A 45 2.37 14.36 -21.11
N THR A 46 2.25 14.99 -22.27
CA THR A 46 2.58 16.40 -22.51
C THR A 46 1.37 17.30 -22.25
N ASP A 47 0.66 17.06 -21.15
CA ASP A 47 -0.50 17.86 -20.72
C ASP A 47 -0.08 19.08 -19.87
N GLY A 48 1.21 19.25 -19.61
CA GLY A 48 1.75 20.32 -18.75
C GLY A 48 1.51 20.10 -17.26
N ILE A 49 0.98 18.94 -16.86
CA ILE A 49 0.69 18.61 -15.46
C ILE A 49 1.93 18.00 -14.81
N ARG A 50 2.26 18.49 -13.61
CA ARG A 50 3.34 17.94 -12.78
C ARG A 50 3.03 16.50 -12.39
N ARG A 51 3.97 15.59 -12.65
CA ARG A 51 3.93 14.21 -12.16
C ARG A 51 4.85 14.06 -10.97
N ILE A 52 4.42 13.25 -10.00
CA ILE A 52 5.20 12.91 -8.82
C ILE A 52 5.39 11.41 -8.74
N THR A 53 6.46 10.99 -8.08
CA THR A 53 6.70 9.57 -7.85
C THR A 53 5.87 9.05 -6.68
N VAL A 54 5.72 7.73 -6.57
CA VAL A 54 5.09 7.10 -5.40
C VAL A 54 5.86 7.41 -4.11
N VAL A 55 7.19 7.51 -4.18
CA VAL A 55 8.04 7.85 -3.03
C VAL A 55 7.76 9.27 -2.57
N GLU A 56 7.74 10.22 -3.50
CA GLU A 56 7.41 11.62 -3.21
C GLU A 56 5.99 11.77 -2.63
N LEU A 57 4.99 11.08 -3.20
CA LEU A 57 3.63 11.11 -2.67
C LEU A 57 3.59 10.61 -1.22
N ARG A 58 4.31 9.54 -0.88
CA ARG A 58 4.38 9.03 0.50
C ARG A 58 4.96 10.06 1.46
N GLU A 59 6.01 10.77 1.06
CA GLU A 59 6.62 11.81 1.89
C GLU A 59 5.66 12.98 2.14
N LEU A 60 4.94 13.42 1.09
CA LEU A 60 3.97 14.51 1.20
C LEU A 60 2.77 14.13 2.08
N LEU A 61 2.28 12.89 1.96
CA LEU A 61 1.21 12.36 2.82
C LEU A 61 1.67 12.27 4.29
N ALA A 62 2.91 11.83 4.54
CA ALA A 62 3.48 11.76 5.89
C ALA A 62 3.59 13.15 6.55
N LYS A 63 3.82 14.21 5.77
CA LYS A 63 3.86 15.60 6.23
C LYS A 63 2.49 16.28 6.27
N ASN A 64 1.42 15.60 5.85
CA ASN A 64 0.07 16.17 5.70
C ASN A 64 0.00 17.36 4.72
N GLU A 65 0.93 17.41 3.76
CA GLU A 65 1.07 18.48 2.74
C GLU A 65 0.27 18.18 1.46
N ALA A 66 -0.18 16.93 1.30
CA ALA A 66 -0.98 16.50 0.15
C ALA A 66 -2.25 15.75 0.57
N VAL A 67 -3.22 15.75 -0.32
CA VAL A 67 -4.37 14.84 -0.31
C VAL A 67 -4.38 14.03 -1.59
N VAL A 68 -4.77 12.76 -1.49
CA VAL A 68 -4.84 11.88 -2.66
C VAL A 68 -6.28 11.58 -3.03
N ILE A 69 -6.59 11.74 -4.31
CA ILE A 69 -7.93 11.58 -4.89
C ILE A 69 -7.90 10.39 -5.86
N ASP A 70 -8.68 9.36 -5.56
CA ASP A 70 -8.90 8.25 -6.49
C ASP A 70 -10.04 8.62 -7.43
N VAL A 71 -9.75 8.72 -8.73
CA VAL A 71 -10.75 9.09 -9.74
C VAL A 71 -11.35 7.90 -10.48
N ARG A 72 -11.06 6.68 -10.01
CA ARG A 72 -11.64 5.43 -10.55
C ARG A 72 -13.09 5.27 -10.08
N ASN A 73 -13.69 4.15 -10.46
CA ASN A 73 -15.03 3.78 -10.00
C ASN A 73 -15.01 3.23 -8.56
N GLN A 74 -16.19 3.16 -7.94
CA GLN A 74 -16.38 2.68 -6.58
C GLN A 74 -15.89 1.23 -6.39
N GLU A 75 -16.09 0.38 -7.39
CA GLU A 75 -15.69 -1.03 -7.35
C GLU A 75 -14.18 -1.19 -7.22
N ALA A 76 -13.40 -0.50 -8.06
CA ALA A 76 -11.94 -0.54 -8.02
C ALA A 76 -11.40 0.04 -6.70
N TYR A 77 -12.01 1.11 -6.20
CA TYR A 77 -11.69 1.68 -4.90
C TYR A 77 -11.94 0.68 -3.76
N ASN A 78 -13.09 0.02 -3.76
CA ASN A 78 -13.48 -0.95 -2.73
C ASN A 78 -12.59 -2.20 -2.74
N LEU A 79 -12.12 -2.62 -3.91
CA LEU A 79 -11.16 -3.73 -4.03
C LEU A 79 -9.83 -3.39 -3.36
N SER A 80 -9.26 -2.22 -3.67
CA SER A 80 -8.06 -1.70 -3.03
C SER A 80 -7.81 -0.25 -3.44
N HIS A 81 -7.38 0.57 -2.49
CA HIS A 81 -7.02 1.97 -2.70
C HIS A 81 -5.90 2.39 -1.76
N ILE A 82 -5.27 3.53 -2.05
CA ILE A 82 -4.26 4.14 -1.17
C ILE A 82 -4.95 4.55 0.14
N GLN A 83 -4.40 4.16 1.29
CA GLN A 83 -4.98 4.51 2.58
C GLN A 83 -5.07 6.04 2.75
N GLY A 84 -6.24 6.53 3.14
CA GLY A 84 -6.52 7.97 3.24
C GLY A 84 -6.90 8.65 1.92
N ALA A 85 -6.98 7.90 0.81
CA ALA A 85 -7.53 8.43 -0.43
C ALA A 85 -8.99 8.82 -0.29
N LYS A 86 -9.40 9.90 -0.94
CA LYS A 86 -10.82 10.23 -1.13
C LYS A 86 -11.25 9.76 -2.52
N LEU A 87 -12.31 8.96 -2.59
CA LEU A 87 -12.92 8.58 -3.86
C LEU A 87 -13.72 9.76 -4.42
N ILE A 88 -13.35 10.24 -5.60
CA ILE A 88 -14.12 11.20 -6.39
C ILE A 88 -14.02 10.74 -7.85
N PRO A 89 -14.97 9.93 -8.34
CA PRO A 89 -14.92 9.42 -9.71
C PRO A 89 -14.84 10.57 -10.71
N VAL A 90 -14.12 10.37 -11.82
CA VAL A 90 -13.87 11.44 -12.82
C VAL A 90 -15.15 12.13 -13.31
N ALA A 91 -16.27 11.39 -13.38
CA ALA A 91 -17.57 11.90 -13.80
C ALA A 91 -18.21 12.89 -12.80
N ASP A 92 -17.78 12.84 -11.54
CA ASP A 92 -18.32 13.64 -10.44
C ASP A 92 -17.32 14.69 -9.93
N THR A 93 -16.08 14.73 -10.45
CA THR A 93 -15.03 15.65 -10.00
C THR A 93 -15.49 17.11 -9.94
N LEU A 94 -16.18 17.60 -10.96
CA LEU A 94 -16.65 18.99 -11.01
C LEU A 94 -17.68 19.32 -9.91
N LYS A 95 -18.43 18.33 -9.43
CA LYS A 95 -19.44 18.51 -8.37
C LYS A 95 -18.80 18.60 -6.98
N HIS A 96 -17.64 17.96 -6.80
CA HIS A 96 -16.98 17.84 -5.50
C HIS A 96 -15.70 18.70 -5.39
N ILE A 97 -15.37 19.49 -6.41
CA ILE A 97 -14.13 20.29 -6.43
C ILE A 97 -14.05 21.34 -5.31
N ASP A 98 -15.20 21.81 -4.85
CA ASP A 98 -15.31 22.79 -3.76
C ASP A 98 -15.08 22.17 -2.38
N GLU A 99 -15.21 20.86 -2.25
CA GLU A 99 -14.92 20.13 -1.01
C GLU A 99 -13.42 19.87 -0.83
N LEU A 100 -12.61 20.12 -1.85
CA LEU A 100 -11.18 19.83 -1.80
C LEU A 100 -10.42 20.94 -1.07
N PRO A 101 -9.48 20.57 -0.16
CA PRO A 101 -8.67 21.54 0.56
C PRO A 101 -7.85 22.36 -0.44
N LYS A 102 -7.90 23.69 -0.30
CA LYS A 102 -7.18 24.62 -1.18
C LYS A 102 -5.75 24.91 -0.69
N ASP A 103 -5.45 24.51 0.53
CA ASP A 103 -4.17 24.69 1.24
C ASP A 103 -3.21 23.50 1.10
N LYS A 104 -3.65 22.42 0.45
CA LYS A 104 -2.86 21.19 0.25
C LYS A 104 -2.67 20.87 -1.21
N LEU A 105 -1.59 20.15 -1.52
CA LEU A 105 -1.40 19.62 -2.87
C LEU A 105 -2.43 18.51 -3.15
N ILE A 106 -3.21 18.68 -4.22
CA ILE A 106 -4.16 17.66 -4.68
C ILE A 106 -3.44 16.73 -5.65
N VAL A 107 -3.37 15.44 -5.32
CA VAL A 107 -2.77 14.41 -6.16
C VAL A 107 -3.85 13.44 -6.61
N THR A 108 -4.09 13.36 -7.91
CA THR A 108 -5.05 12.42 -8.49
C THR A 108 -4.34 11.17 -9.02
N TYR A 109 -4.96 9.99 -8.91
CA TYR A 109 -4.50 8.80 -9.62
C TYR A 109 -5.65 8.03 -10.26
N CYS A 110 -5.32 7.30 -11.33
CA CYS A 110 -6.21 6.41 -12.06
C CYS A 110 -5.49 5.08 -12.37
N ALA A 111 -6.20 4.15 -13.04
CA ALA A 111 -5.64 2.91 -13.57
C ALA A 111 -5.04 3.13 -14.97
#